data_AF-A0A6P8TBG1-F1
#
_entry.id   AF-A0A6P8TBG1-F1
#
_cell.length_a   1.000
_cell.length_b   1.000
_cell.length_c   1.000
_cell.angle_alpha   90.00
_cell.angle_beta   90.00
_cell.angle_gamma   90.00
#
_symmetry.space_group_name_H-M   'P 1'
#
loop_
_entity.id
_entity.type
_entity.pdbx_description
1 polymer ?
#
loop_
_entity_poly.entity_id
_entity_poly.type
_entity_poly.pdbx_seq_one_letter_code
_entity_poly.pdbx_strand_id
1 'polypeptide(L)'
;MFVAVFPEHHSTLLELKPSLAGKTLVDVSNGLRINHDGPSNAEQLADMFPDSDVVKGFNTISAWALQRGPRDASRQIFLCSNSSKAKSSVMQLCRRMGFVPVDMGLLSSSLEIENLPLSLFPSWRIPILCTLFLFILFYLYNFLRDVLQPYVTAGKSVFYKMPIETVNVTLPSVALVMLALVYLPGLCAAFFQLWSGTKYNRFPNWLDRWLTCRKQFGLCSFLCAALHAIYSLSLPMRKSTRFKLLLAVRQMKEGDEVWVEEEVWRMELYVSAGIMALGLLSLLAVTSLPSVANSVNWREFTFIQSTVGYCALSMATVHTLLFGWGRAFDPAQYHFLLPPTFVLVLVLPCVALLGRLALCVPCVALRLQQIRRGWEKTRHLRFRLPEDNCRNTLDDVSNV
;
A
#
# COMPACT_ATOMS: atom_id res chain seq x y z
N MET A 1 31.36 26.64 -3.00
CA MET A 1 32.43 25.64 -3.17
C MET A 1 31.82 24.28 -2.91
N PHE A 2 31.99 23.32 -3.80
CA PHE A 2 31.55 21.95 -3.56
C PHE A 2 32.62 21.21 -2.75
N VAL A 3 32.23 20.64 -1.61
CA VAL A 3 33.10 19.83 -0.75
C VAL A 3 32.95 18.38 -1.20
N ALA A 4 33.64 18.02 -2.27
CA ALA A 4 33.58 16.70 -2.92
C ALA A 4 34.66 15.75 -2.38
N VAL A 5 34.78 15.66 -1.06
CA VAL A 5 35.66 14.74 -0.35
C VAL A 5 34.84 13.94 0.67
N PHE A 6 35.37 12.81 1.12
CA PHE A 6 34.70 12.03 2.15
C PHE A 6 34.74 12.74 3.52
N PRO A 7 33.75 12.49 4.41
CA PRO A 7 33.67 13.13 5.73
C PRO A 7 34.92 12.95 6.59
N GLU A 8 35.59 11.81 6.47
CA GLU A 8 36.83 11.48 7.19
C GLU A 8 37.99 12.43 6.84
N HIS A 9 37.90 13.14 5.70
CA HIS A 9 38.89 14.10 5.24
C HIS A 9 38.49 15.56 5.46
N HIS A 10 37.31 15.85 6.03
CA HIS A 10 36.88 17.24 6.27
C HIS A 10 37.85 18.02 7.17
N SER A 11 38.49 17.34 8.14
CA SER A 11 39.47 17.96 9.03
C SER A 11 40.70 18.50 8.30
N THR A 12 41.06 17.93 7.14
CA THR A 12 42.18 18.42 6.33
C THR A 12 41.90 19.79 5.70
N LEU A 13 40.64 20.21 5.63
CA LEU A 13 40.22 21.50 5.10
C LEU A 13 40.31 22.64 6.13
N LEU A 14 40.60 22.34 7.41
CA LEU A 14 40.64 23.33 8.48
C LEU A 14 41.68 24.42 8.25
N GLU A 15 42.80 24.11 7.59
CA GLU A 15 43.81 25.10 7.21
C GLU A 15 43.28 26.16 6.23
N LEU A 16 42.24 25.81 5.45
CA LEU A 16 41.60 26.71 4.50
C LEU A 16 40.48 27.56 5.14
N LYS A 17 40.21 27.40 6.44
CA LYS A 17 39.11 28.09 7.14
C LYS A 17 39.09 29.61 6.92
N PRO A 18 40.21 30.36 7.02
CA PRO A 18 40.21 31.80 6.74
C PRO A 18 39.79 32.13 5.30
N SER A 19 40.21 31.30 4.34
CA SER A 19 39.89 31.46 2.93
C SER A 19 38.45 31.08 2.59
N LEU A 20 37.78 30.29 3.44
CA LEU A 20 36.41 29.83 3.25
C LEU A 20 35.37 30.66 4.00
N ALA A 21 35.79 31.56 4.89
CA ALA A 21 34.90 32.49 5.59
C ALA A 21 34.01 33.28 4.60
N GLY A 22 32.72 33.37 4.93
CA GLY A 22 31.67 34.01 4.13
C GLY A 22 31.27 33.28 2.84
N LYS A 23 31.88 32.13 2.53
CA LYS A 23 31.53 31.35 1.33
C LYS A 23 30.43 30.34 1.63
N THR A 24 29.69 29.98 0.58
CA THR A 24 28.78 28.83 0.60
C THR A 24 29.56 27.54 0.39
N LEU A 25 29.48 26.62 1.34
CA LEU A 25 30.02 25.25 1.24
C LEU A 25 28.87 24.29 0.91
N VAL A 26 28.99 23.57 -0.19
CA VAL A 26 27.99 22.57 -0.59
C VAL A 26 28.50 21.20 -0.22
N ASP A 27 27.91 20.59 0.81
CA ASP A 27 28.20 19.23 1.23
C ASP A 27 27.42 18.23 0.37
N VAL A 28 28.18 17.36 -0.30
CA VAL A 28 27.67 16.33 -1.23
C VAL A 28 27.89 14.90 -0.71
N SER A 29 28.42 14.77 0.50
CA SER A 29 28.79 13.48 1.07
C SER A 29 27.57 12.59 1.37
N ASN A 30 27.80 11.28 1.39
CA ASN A 30 26.87 10.29 1.96
C ASN A 30 27.61 9.53 3.06
N GLY A 31 26.89 9.13 4.11
CA GLY A 31 27.41 8.16 5.07
C GLY A 31 27.62 6.78 4.44
N LEU A 32 28.48 5.95 5.03
CA LEU A 32 28.65 4.55 4.63
C LEU A 32 27.50 3.65 5.12
N ARG A 33 26.81 4.09 6.18
CA ARG A 33 25.68 3.40 6.82
C ARG A 33 24.62 4.42 7.20
N ILE A 34 23.39 3.95 7.40
CA ILE A 34 22.30 4.78 7.89
C ILE A 34 22.68 5.30 9.27
N ASN A 35 22.68 6.62 9.43
CA ASN A 35 22.94 7.28 10.70
C ASN A 35 21.61 7.65 11.36
N HIS A 36 21.35 7.08 12.54
CA HIS A 36 20.14 7.33 13.32
C HIS A 36 20.32 8.34 14.44
N ASP A 37 21.53 8.47 14.97
CA ASP A 37 21.82 9.23 16.18
C ASP A 37 22.26 10.66 15.87
N GLY A 38 22.63 10.94 14.61
CA GLY A 38 23.20 12.21 14.21
C GLY A 38 24.54 12.50 14.91
N PRO A 39 25.09 13.72 14.76
CA PRO A 39 24.72 14.74 13.76
C PRO A 39 25.03 14.27 12.32
N SER A 40 24.46 14.95 11.32
CA SER A 40 24.76 14.70 9.90
C SER A 40 26.16 15.17 9.51
N ASN A 41 26.66 14.75 8.35
CA ASN A 41 27.94 15.25 7.84
C ASN A 41 27.90 16.75 7.56
N ALA A 42 26.75 17.26 7.08
CA ALA A 42 26.58 18.68 6.82
C ALA A 42 26.53 19.52 8.11
N GLU A 43 25.94 19.00 9.18
CA GLU A 43 25.95 19.65 10.50
C GLU A 43 27.36 19.68 11.07
N GLN A 44 28.09 18.56 11.01
CA GLN A 44 29.50 18.51 11.41
C GLN A 44 30.36 19.47 10.60
N LEU A 45 30.11 19.60 9.29
CA LEU A 45 30.80 20.56 8.44
C LEU A 45 30.49 22.01 8.84
N ALA A 46 29.25 22.31 9.23
CA ALA A 46 28.88 23.62 9.72
C ALA A 46 29.58 23.97 11.05
N ASP A 47 29.74 23.00 11.95
CA ASP A 47 30.48 23.18 13.20
C ASP A 47 31.98 23.45 12.96
N MET A 48 32.57 22.81 11.94
CA MET A 48 33.97 23.05 11.55
C MET A 48 34.18 24.44 10.93
N PHE A 49 33.21 24.93 10.15
CA PHE A 49 33.26 26.19 9.41
C PHE A 49 32.10 27.14 9.79
N PRO A 50 32.09 27.69 11.03
CA PRO A 50 30.99 28.51 11.53
C PRO A 50 30.81 29.84 10.77
N ASP A 51 31.88 30.35 10.15
CA ASP A 51 31.86 31.57 9.35
C ASP A 51 31.40 31.33 7.90
N SER A 52 31.03 30.10 7.54
CA SER A 52 30.60 29.71 6.20
C SER A 52 29.14 29.24 6.19
N ASP A 53 28.45 29.43 5.07
CA ASP A 53 27.09 28.94 4.89
C ASP A 53 27.10 27.52 4.32
N VAL A 54 26.69 26.52 5.10
CA VAL A 54 26.60 25.13 4.61
C VAL A 54 25.25 24.85 3.96
N VAL A 55 25.29 24.19 2.79
CA VAL A 55 24.13 23.68 2.06
C VAL A 55 24.32 22.18 1.82
N LYS A 56 23.40 21.34 2.29
CA LYS A 56 23.36 19.92 1.91
C LYS A 56 22.73 19.80 0.53
N GLY A 57 23.33 19.00 -0.36
CA GLY A 57 22.75 18.74 -1.67
C GLY A 57 23.52 17.74 -2.52
N PHE A 58 22.99 17.38 -3.69
CA PHE A 58 23.64 16.54 -4.72
C PHE A 58 23.99 15.10 -4.34
N ASN A 59 23.91 14.74 -3.06
CA ASN A 59 24.21 13.40 -2.56
C ASN A 59 23.26 12.31 -3.11
N THR A 60 22.07 12.69 -3.61
CA THR A 60 21.09 11.79 -4.25
C THR A 60 21.30 11.59 -5.75
N ILE A 61 22.29 12.24 -6.36
CA ILE A 61 22.61 12.11 -7.79
C ILE A 61 23.94 11.37 -7.94
N SER A 62 23.98 10.37 -8.81
CA SER A 62 25.23 9.66 -9.12
C SER A 62 26.14 10.49 -10.02
N ALA A 63 27.45 10.26 -9.93
CA ALA A 63 28.43 10.89 -10.83
C ALA A 63 28.11 10.63 -12.32
N TRP A 64 27.57 9.44 -12.63
CA TRP A 64 27.13 9.08 -13.99
C TRP A 64 25.98 9.96 -14.49
N ALA A 65 25.00 10.26 -13.62
CA ALA A 65 23.88 11.13 -13.96
C ALA A 65 24.33 12.60 -14.15
N LEU A 66 25.34 13.05 -13.40
CA LEU A 66 25.97 14.37 -13.63
C LEU A 66 26.69 14.42 -14.98
N GLN A 67 27.40 13.35 -15.38
CA GLN A 67 28.16 13.31 -16.63
C GLN A 67 27.26 13.24 -17.88
N ARG A 68 26.21 12.43 -17.86
CA ARG A 68 25.29 12.26 -19.00
C ARG A 68 24.14 13.26 -19.04
N GLY A 69 23.94 14.01 -17.95
CA GLY A 69 22.82 14.90 -17.76
C GLY A 69 21.53 14.18 -17.32
N PRO A 70 20.49 14.93 -16.95
CA PRO A 70 19.29 14.45 -16.25
C PRO A 70 18.27 13.73 -17.17
N ARG A 71 18.72 12.74 -17.95
CA ARG A 71 17.89 12.07 -18.97
C ARG A 71 17.11 10.86 -18.44
N ASP A 72 17.72 10.01 -17.61
CA ASP A 72 17.18 8.68 -17.27
C ASP A 72 16.83 8.45 -15.78
N ALA A 73 17.27 9.33 -14.87
CA ALA A 73 17.08 9.18 -13.41
C ALA A 73 16.28 10.32 -12.78
N SER A 74 16.03 10.24 -11.46
CA SER A 74 15.40 11.33 -10.71
C SER A 74 16.10 12.65 -10.99
N ARG A 75 15.35 13.61 -11.55
CA ARG A 75 15.85 14.97 -11.80
C ARG A 75 15.89 15.81 -10.53
N GLN A 76 15.40 15.28 -9.41
CA GLN A 76 15.24 16.02 -8.18
C GLN A 76 16.54 16.04 -7.37
N ILE A 77 16.95 17.23 -6.96
CA ILE A 77 18.05 17.44 -6.02
C ILE A 77 17.46 18.04 -4.75
N PHE A 78 17.51 17.28 -3.67
CA PHE A 78 17.06 17.75 -2.37
C PHE A 78 18.11 18.68 -1.77
N LEU A 79 17.68 19.84 -1.28
CA LEU A 79 18.54 20.88 -0.74
C LEU A 79 18.03 21.36 0.61
N CYS A 80 18.93 21.54 1.57
CA CYS A 80 18.59 22.18 2.85
C CYS A 80 19.75 23.02 3.39
N SER A 81 19.44 24.11 4.10
CA SER A 81 20.42 25.03 4.68
C SER A 81 19.75 26.01 5.64
N ASN A 82 20.51 26.53 6.60
CA ASN A 82 20.08 27.62 7.47
C ASN A 82 20.20 29.01 6.80
N SER A 83 20.98 29.14 5.71
CA SER A 83 21.12 30.37 4.94
C SER A 83 20.23 30.35 3.70
N SER A 84 19.19 31.19 3.69
CA SER A 84 18.26 31.31 2.55
C SER A 84 18.97 31.81 1.29
N LYS A 85 19.97 32.69 1.45
CA LYS A 85 20.78 33.24 0.35
C LYS A 85 21.64 32.14 -0.28
N ALA A 86 22.37 31.38 0.54
CA ALA A 86 23.21 30.28 0.07
C ALA A 86 22.38 29.20 -0.64
N LYS A 87 21.27 28.77 -0.01
CA LYS A 87 20.34 27.81 -0.59
C LYS A 87 19.78 28.27 -1.94
N SER A 88 19.32 29.51 -2.04
CA SER A 88 18.78 30.08 -3.28
C SER A 88 19.80 30.09 -4.42
N SER A 89 21.07 30.41 -4.11
CA SER A 89 22.16 30.37 -5.07
C SER A 89 22.40 28.95 -5.60
N VAL A 90 22.45 27.95 -4.71
CA VAL A 90 22.63 26.54 -5.08
C VAL A 90 21.42 26.01 -5.86
N MET A 91 20.19 26.40 -5.50
CA MET A 91 18.98 26.07 -6.26
C MET A 91 19.04 26.63 -7.69
N GLN A 92 19.50 27.86 -7.88
CA GLN A 92 19.66 28.44 -9.22
C GLN A 92 20.69 27.67 -10.04
N LEU A 93 21.81 27.26 -9.41
CA LEU A 93 22.81 26.42 -10.06
C LEU A 93 22.22 25.06 -10.49
N CYS A 94 21.43 24.40 -9.64
CA CYS A 94 20.73 23.14 -9.97
C CYS A 94 19.87 23.30 -11.23
N ARG A 95 19.08 24.39 -11.31
CA ARG A 95 18.23 24.68 -12.47
C ARG A 95 19.05 24.88 -13.74
N ARG A 96 20.17 25.60 -13.65
CA ARG A 96 21.07 25.83 -14.80
C ARG A 96 21.69 24.52 -15.32
N MET A 97 21.91 23.54 -14.44
CA MET A 97 22.36 22.20 -14.82
C MET A 97 21.24 21.29 -15.33
N GLY A 98 20.00 21.78 -15.42
CA GLY A 98 18.84 21.02 -15.89
C GLY A 98 18.17 20.14 -14.83
N PHE A 99 18.57 20.26 -13.56
CA PHE A 99 17.94 19.55 -12.44
C PHE A 99 16.80 20.37 -11.83
N VAL A 100 15.94 19.69 -11.07
CA VAL A 100 14.81 20.26 -10.34
C VAL A 100 15.18 20.32 -8.86
N PRO A 101 15.56 21.49 -8.31
CA PRO A 101 15.85 21.59 -6.88
C PRO A 101 14.56 21.45 -6.06
N VAL A 102 14.62 20.70 -4.98
CA VAL A 102 13.56 20.53 -3.98
C VAL A 102 14.07 21.08 -2.65
N ASP A 103 13.42 22.10 -2.11
CA ASP A 103 13.77 22.69 -0.82
C ASP A 103 13.20 21.85 0.33
N MET A 104 14.08 21.28 1.15
CA MET A 104 13.76 20.46 2.32
C MET A 104 13.87 21.24 3.65
N GLY A 105 14.02 22.57 3.59
CA GLY A 105 14.01 23.45 4.76
C GLY A 105 15.39 23.77 5.32
N LEU A 106 15.52 23.62 6.64
CA LEU A 106 16.71 23.97 7.43
C LEU A 106 17.77 22.87 7.39
N LEU A 107 18.98 23.18 7.86
CA LEU A 107 20.08 22.21 7.87
C LEU A 107 19.78 20.97 8.71
N SER A 108 18.86 21.05 9.68
CA SER A 108 18.38 19.91 10.48
C SER A 108 17.77 18.76 9.64
N SER A 109 17.33 19.04 8.40
CA SER A 109 16.82 18.02 7.47
C SER A 109 17.94 17.23 6.77
N SER A 110 19.21 17.63 6.94
CA SER A 110 20.35 17.05 6.22
C SER A 110 20.57 15.57 6.51
N LEU A 111 20.34 15.12 7.75
CA LEU A 111 20.45 13.70 8.12
C LEU A 111 19.44 12.83 7.35
N GLU A 112 18.21 13.31 7.17
CA GLU A 112 17.22 12.61 6.36
C GLU A 112 17.68 12.50 4.90
N ILE A 113 18.16 13.61 4.34
CA ILE A 113 18.69 13.67 2.97
C ILE A 113 19.88 12.72 2.77
N GLU A 114 20.79 12.61 3.74
CA GLU A 114 21.94 11.68 3.72
C GLU A 114 21.52 10.22 3.72
N ASN A 115 20.46 9.89 4.44
CA ASN A 115 19.96 8.53 4.56
C ASN A 115 19.12 8.08 3.35
N LEU A 116 18.67 9.01 2.49
CA LEU A 116 17.82 8.71 1.32
C LEU A 116 18.48 7.69 0.36
N PRO A 117 19.73 7.87 -0.11
CA PRO A 117 20.34 6.94 -1.06
C PRO A 117 20.61 5.55 -0.47
N LEU A 118 20.76 5.45 0.85
CA LEU A 118 21.06 4.20 1.55
C LEU A 118 19.81 3.35 1.82
N SER A 119 18.63 3.95 1.73
CA SER A 119 17.36 3.31 2.10
C SER A 119 16.77 2.50 0.93
N LEU A 120 16.94 1.17 0.97
CA LEU A 120 16.30 0.28 -0.02
C LEU A 120 14.87 -0.10 0.41
N PHE A 121 13.88 0.45 -0.30
CA PHE A 121 12.44 0.18 -0.18
C PHE A 121 11.91 0.03 1.27
N PRO A 122 12.12 1.02 2.16
CA PRO A 122 11.82 0.87 3.59
C PRO A 122 10.34 0.54 3.87
N SER A 123 9.41 1.15 3.14
CA SER A 123 7.97 0.95 3.31
C SER A 123 7.43 -0.35 2.71
N TRP A 124 8.22 -1.05 1.90
CA TRP A 124 7.80 -2.29 1.21
C TRP A 124 8.22 -3.56 1.95
N ARG A 125 9.15 -3.48 2.90
CA ARG A 125 9.70 -4.66 3.59
C ARG A 125 8.61 -5.53 4.20
N ILE A 126 7.74 -4.93 5.02
CA ILE A 126 6.65 -5.66 5.71
C ILE A 126 5.62 -6.22 4.70
N PRO A 127 5.06 -5.43 3.77
CA PRO A 127 4.15 -5.95 2.74
C PRO A 127 4.72 -7.10 1.91
N ILE A 128 5.98 -7.02 1.46
CA ILE A 128 6.62 -8.07 0.66
C ILE A 128 6.80 -9.34 1.49
N LEU A 129 7.34 -9.21 2.71
CA LEU A 129 7.50 -10.37 3.60
C LEU A 129 6.16 -11.02 3.94
N CYS A 130 5.11 -10.23 4.19
CA CYS A 130 3.77 -10.73 4.42
C CYS A 130 3.21 -11.46 3.19
N THR A 131 3.38 -10.89 1.99
CA THR A 131 2.96 -11.51 0.72
C THR A 131 3.67 -12.85 0.50
N LEU A 132 4.99 -12.89 0.69
CA LEU A 132 5.79 -14.12 0.53
C LEU A 132 5.40 -15.18 1.55
N PHE A 133 5.24 -14.78 2.81
CA PHE A 133 4.79 -15.68 3.88
C PHE A 133 3.42 -16.28 3.58
N LEU A 134 2.43 -15.45 3.22
CA LEU A 134 1.09 -15.91 2.87
C LEU A 134 1.12 -16.81 1.62
N PHE A 135 1.94 -16.49 0.62
CA PHE A 135 2.10 -17.32 -0.57
C PHE A 135 2.66 -18.69 -0.21
N ILE A 136 3.74 -18.77 0.57
CA ILE A 136 4.33 -20.04 1.01
C ILE A 136 3.29 -20.83 1.82
N LEU A 137 2.63 -20.19 2.80
CA LEU A 137 1.63 -20.84 3.64
C LEU A 137 0.49 -21.46 2.82
N PHE A 138 -0.16 -20.67 1.96
CA PHE A 138 -1.27 -21.17 1.14
C PHE A 138 -0.79 -22.13 0.06
N TYR A 139 0.41 -21.96 -0.49
CA TYR A 139 0.97 -22.89 -1.47
C TYR A 139 1.20 -24.27 -0.85
N LEU A 140 1.85 -24.34 0.32
CA LEU A 140 2.02 -25.60 1.03
C LEU A 140 0.66 -26.20 1.40
N TYR A 141 -0.28 -25.40 1.91
CA TYR A 141 -1.63 -25.87 2.23
C TYR A 141 -2.32 -26.52 1.02
N ASN A 142 -2.34 -25.83 -0.13
CA ASN A 142 -2.92 -26.33 -1.37
C ASN A 142 -2.17 -27.55 -1.92
N PHE A 143 -0.84 -27.57 -1.79
CA PHE A 143 -0.01 -28.71 -2.20
C PHE A 143 -0.34 -29.95 -1.36
N LEU A 144 -0.43 -29.83 -0.04
CA LEU A 144 -0.82 -30.92 0.85
C LEU A 144 -2.20 -31.48 0.46
N ARG A 145 -3.17 -30.59 0.25
CA ARG A 145 -4.57 -30.95 -0.03
C ARG A 145 -4.81 -31.54 -1.42
N ASP A 146 -4.24 -30.93 -2.47
CA ASP A 146 -4.64 -31.20 -3.86
C ASP A 146 -3.61 -32.03 -4.65
N VAL A 147 -2.40 -32.20 -4.11
CA VAL A 147 -1.30 -32.95 -4.73
C VAL A 147 -0.85 -34.10 -3.86
N LEU A 148 -0.52 -33.85 -2.58
CA LEU A 148 0.02 -34.88 -1.69
C LEU A 148 -1.05 -35.88 -1.24
N GLN A 149 -2.24 -35.41 -0.84
CA GLN A 149 -3.31 -36.31 -0.40
C GLN A 149 -3.69 -37.37 -1.45
N PRO A 150 -3.98 -37.03 -2.73
CA PRO A 150 -4.33 -38.02 -3.74
C PRO A 150 -3.20 -39.01 -4.04
N TYR A 151 -1.95 -38.56 -3.89
CA TYR A 151 -0.77 -39.40 -4.06
C TYR A 151 -0.67 -40.44 -2.94
N VAL A 152 -0.86 -40.02 -1.68
CA VAL A 152 -0.76 -40.90 -0.51
C VAL A 152 -1.93 -41.88 -0.42
N THR A 153 -3.18 -41.43 -0.65
CA THR A 153 -4.35 -42.28 -0.42
C THR A 153 -4.71 -43.17 -1.62
N ALA A 154 -4.45 -42.71 -2.84
CA ALA A 154 -4.88 -43.38 -4.07
C ALA A 154 -3.74 -43.72 -5.04
N GLY A 155 -2.47 -43.40 -4.71
CA GLY A 155 -1.32 -43.65 -5.57
C GLY A 155 -1.30 -42.84 -6.87
N LYS A 156 -2.15 -41.81 -7.01
CA LYS A 156 -2.30 -41.04 -8.26
C LYS A 156 -1.31 -39.88 -8.30
N SER A 157 -0.38 -39.89 -9.25
CA SER A 157 0.59 -38.80 -9.43
C SER A 157 -0.02 -37.61 -10.18
N VAL A 158 -0.25 -36.50 -9.47
CA VAL A 158 -0.81 -35.25 -10.03
C VAL A 158 0.12 -34.04 -9.87
N PHE A 159 1.43 -34.28 -9.77
CA PHE A 159 2.46 -33.25 -9.58
C PHE A 159 2.49 -32.17 -10.68
N TYR A 160 1.97 -32.46 -11.89
CA TYR A 160 1.82 -31.47 -12.96
C TYR A 160 0.93 -30.26 -12.58
N LYS A 161 0.14 -30.37 -11.51
CA LYS A 161 -0.69 -29.28 -10.98
C LYS A 161 0.14 -28.15 -10.35
N MET A 162 1.34 -28.44 -9.84
CA MET A 162 2.17 -27.50 -9.07
C MET A 162 2.46 -26.17 -9.77
N PRO A 163 2.83 -26.12 -11.07
CA PRO A 163 3.25 -24.85 -11.69
C PRO A 163 2.09 -23.90 -12.03
N ILE A 164 0.87 -24.41 -12.20
CA ILE A 164 -0.27 -23.60 -12.65
C ILE A 164 -1.47 -23.74 -11.73
N GLU A 165 -2.00 -24.94 -11.47
CA GLU A 165 -3.22 -25.09 -10.64
C GLU A 165 -2.96 -24.64 -9.21
N THR A 166 -1.89 -25.15 -8.58
CA THR A 166 -1.56 -24.80 -7.19
C THR A 166 -1.23 -23.31 -7.04
N VAL A 167 -0.51 -22.73 -8.00
CA VAL A 167 -0.23 -21.29 -8.04
C VAL A 167 -1.53 -20.49 -8.21
N ASN A 168 -2.43 -20.90 -9.10
CA ASN A 168 -3.66 -20.17 -9.40
C ASN A 168 -4.73 -20.26 -8.29
N VAL A 169 -4.64 -21.23 -7.37
CA VAL A 169 -5.43 -21.25 -6.13
C VAL A 169 -4.77 -20.41 -5.03
N THR A 170 -3.44 -20.32 -5.04
CA THR A 170 -2.67 -19.58 -4.03
C THR A 170 -2.72 -18.06 -4.24
N LEU A 171 -2.52 -17.58 -5.47
CA LEU A 171 -2.51 -16.15 -5.80
C LEU A 171 -3.79 -15.39 -5.38
N PRO A 172 -5.02 -15.85 -5.70
CA PRO A 172 -6.23 -15.15 -5.26
C PRO A 172 -6.39 -15.18 -3.73
N SER A 173 -5.94 -16.26 -3.07
CA SER A 173 -5.93 -16.38 -1.61
C SER A 173 -5.08 -15.28 -0.97
N VAL A 174 -3.86 -15.08 -1.48
CA VAL A 174 -2.96 -14.01 -1.04
C VAL A 174 -3.54 -12.64 -1.38
N ALA A 175 -4.05 -12.46 -2.60
CA ALA A 175 -4.62 -11.18 -3.04
C ALA A 175 -5.76 -10.72 -2.12
N LEU A 176 -6.72 -11.60 -1.83
CA LEU A 176 -7.90 -11.27 -1.04
C LEU A 176 -7.56 -11.03 0.44
N VAL A 177 -6.67 -11.81 1.05
CA VAL A 177 -6.17 -11.56 2.42
C VAL A 177 -5.42 -10.24 2.49
N MET A 178 -4.50 -9.99 1.55
CA MET A 178 -3.75 -8.73 1.49
C MET A 178 -4.69 -7.52 1.33
N LEU A 179 -5.76 -7.65 0.54
CA LEU A 179 -6.78 -6.61 0.38
C LEU A 179 -7.51 -6.34 1.70
N ALA A 180 -7.89 -7.39 2.43
CA ALA A 180 -8.52 -7.25 3.74
C ALA A 180 -7.58 -6.54 4.74
N LEU A 181 -6.28 -6.86 4.72
CA LEU A 181 -5.25 -6.22 5.56
C LEU A 181 -5.04 -4.72 5.24
N VAL A 182 -5.51 -4.20 4.10
CA VAL A 182 -5.54 -2.76 3.82
C VAL A 182 -6.59 -2.05 4.68
N TYR A 183 -7.76 -2.66 4.87
CA TYR A 183 -8.93 -2.01 5.49
C TYR A 183 -9.06 -2.30 6.99
N LEU A 184 -8.61 -3.46 7.45
CA LEU A 184 -8.60 -3.85 8.87
C LEU A 184 -7.96 -2.81 9.82
N PRO A 185 -6.77 -2.21 9.54
CA PRO A 185 -6.19 -1.24 10.48
C PRO A 185 -7.04 0.03 10.61
N GLY A 186 -7.81 0.40 9.58
CA GLY A 186 -8.77 1.49 9.66
C GLY A 186 -9.93 1.19 10.61
N LEU A 187 -10.37 -0.07 10.68
CA LEU A 187 -11.39 -0.54 11.62
C LEU A 187 -10.82 -0.57 13.05
N CYS A 188 -9.60 -1.10 13.23
CA CYS A 188 -8.92 -1.07 14.52
C CYS A 188 -8.75 0.37 15.03
N ALA A 189 -8.33 1.30 14.18
CA ALA A 189 -8.20 2.72 14.52
C ALA A 189 -9.54 3.34 14.94
N ALA A 190 -10.63 3.03 14.22
CA ALA A 190 -11.97 3.50 14.59
C ALA A 190 -12.43 2.92 15.94
N PHE A 191 -12.15 1.65 16.21
CA PHE A 191 -12.41 1.01 17.50
C PHE A 191 -11.61 1.67 18.63
N PHE A 192 -10.32 1.91 18.44
CA PHE A 192 -9.48 2.63 19.42
C PHE A 192 -10.00 4.04 19.70
N GLN A 193 -10.46 4.77 18.67
CA GLN A 193 -11.08 6.09 18.82
C GLN A 193 -12.37 6.02 19.65
N LEU A 194 -13.24 5.04 19.38
CA LEU A 194 -14.49 4.84 20.12
C LEU A 194 -14.24 4.45 21.58
N TRP A 195 -13.25 3.57 21.81
CA TRP A 195 -12.87 3.09 23.14
C TRP A 195 -12.25 4.21 23.98
N SER A 196 -11.31 4.95 23.40
CA SER A 196 -10.64 6.08 24.07
C SER A 196 -11.57 7.29 24.23
N GLY A 197 -12.55 7.43 23.34
CA GLY A 197 -13.48 8.56 23.32
C GLY A 197 -12.83 9.90 22.95
N THR A 198 -11.67 9.88 22.28
CA THR A 198 -10.93 11.06 21.81
C THR A 198 -10.10 10.68 20.58
N LYS A 199 -9.80 11.67 19.71
CA LYS A 199 -8.91 11.50 18.54
C LYS A 199 -7.47 11.93 18.81
N TYR A 200 -7.22 12.57 19.95
CA TYR A 200 -5.93 13.19 20.26
C TYR A 200 -4.90 12.23 20.84
N ASN A 201 -5.32 11.03 21.26
CA ASN A 201 -4.41 9.98 21.67
C ASN A 201 -3.66 9.41 20.47
N ARG A 202 -2.33 9.33 20.59
CA ARG A 202 -1.48 8.68 19.59
C ARG A 202 -1.84 7.19 19.51
N PHE A 203 -1.92 6.65 18.29
CA PHE A 203 -2.08 5.21 18.12
C PHE A 203 -0.84 4.44 18.60
N PRO A 204 -1.01 3.19 19.06
CA PRO A 204 0.12 2.31 19.31
C PRO A 204 1.03 2.20 18.09
N ASN A 205 2.35 2.13 18.31
CA ASN A 205 3.34 2.14 17.24
C ASN A 205 3.13 1.05 16.17
N TRP A 206 2.61 -0.12 16.55
CA TRP A 206 2.31 -1.20 15.61
C TRP A 206 1.17 -0.83 14.63
N LEU A 207 0.14 -0.14 15.11
CA LEU A 207 -1.02 0.26 14.30
C LEU A 207 -0.66 1.42 13.39
N ASP A 208 0.13 2.38 13.88
CA ASP A 208 0.63 3.51 13.11
C ASP A 208 1.51 3.04 11.93
N ARG A 209 2.45 2.13 12.19
CA ARG A 209 3.25 1.47 11.14
C ARG A 209 2.39 0.71 10.14
N TRP A 210 1.33 0.03 10.59
CA TRP A 210 0.43 -0.68 9.68
C TRP A 210 -0.38 0.29 8.80
N LEU A 211 -0.90 1.38 9.39
CA LEU A 211 -1.66 2.41 8.66
C LEU A 211 -0.86 3.09 7.55
N THR A 212 0.45 3.27 7.74
CA THR A 212 1.35 3.88 6.74
C THR A 212 1.74 2.92 5.61
N CYS A 213 1.68 1.60 5.85
CA CYS A 213 1.96 0.58 4.83
C CYS A 213 0.76 0.21 3.93
N ARG A 214 -0.43 0.78 4.16
CA ARG A 214 -1.68 0.39 3.44
C ARG A 214 -1.56 0.46 1.92
N LYS A 215 -0.86 1.47 1.39
CA LYS A 215 -0.63 1.63 -0.05
C LYS A 215 0.09 0.40 -0.62
N GLN A 216 1.16 -0.03 0.03
CA GLN A 216 1.99 -1.14 -0.40
C GLN A 216 1.25 -2.47 -0.29
N PHE A 217 0.47 -2.68 0.79
CA PHE A 217 -0.43 -3.86 0.89
C PHE A 217 -1.41 -3.93 -0.29
N GLY A 218 -2.04 -2.79 -0.64
CA GLY A 218 -2.96 -2.71 -1.76
C GLY A 218 -2.31 -3.00 -3.11
N LEU A 219 -1.09 -2.50 -3.35
CA LEU A 219 -0.35 -2.77 -4.59
C LEU A 219 0.11 -4.24 -4.70
N CYS A 220 0.55 -4.86 -3.60
CA CYS A 220 0.86 -6.30 -3.57
C CYS A 220 -0.39 -7.15 -3.83
N SER A 221 -1.53 -6.79 -3.22
CA SER A 221 -2.82 -7.43 -3.48
C SER A 221 -3.21 -7.35 -4.96
N PHE A 222 -3.11 -6.17 -5.56
CA PHE A 222 -3.39 -5.95 -6.98
C PHE A 222 -2.48 -6.79 -7.88
N LEU A 223 -1.18 -6.87 -7.59
CA LEU A 223 -0.25 -7.70 -8.36
C LEU A 223 -0.65 -9.18 -8.33
N CYS A 224 -0.97 -9.71 -7.15
CA CYS A 224 -1.44 -11.09 -7.00
C CYS A 224 -2.77 -11.33 -7.74
N ALA A 225 -3.71 -10.38 -7.69
CA ALA A 225 -4.98 -10.44 -8.41
C ALA A 225 -4.78 -10.42 -9.94
N ALA A 226 -3.90 -9.56 -10.45
CA ALA A 226 -3.59 -9.48 -11.87
C ALA A 226 -2.92 -10.77 -12.38
N LEU A 227 -1.97 -11.31 -11.63
CA LEU A 227 -1.37 -12.61 -11.96
C LEU A 227 -2.43 -13.73 -11.93
N HIS A 228 -3.29 -13.78 -10.91
CA HIS A 228 -4.40 -14.73 -10.85
C HIS A 228 -5.31 -14.65 -12.08
N ALA A 229 -5.63 -13.45 -12.56
CA ALA A 229 -6.43 -13.28 -13.77
C ALA A 229 -5.71 -13.88 -15.00
N ILE A 230 -4.41 -13.60 -15.18
CA ILE A 230 -3.61 -14.15 -16.29
C ILE A 230 -3.56 -15.68 -16.21
N TYR A 231 -3.28 -16.25 -15.03
CA TYR A 231 -3.27 -17.69 -14.83
C TYR A 231 -4.64 -18.33 -15.12
N SER A 232 -5.73 -17.68 -14.70
CA SER A 232 -7.10 -18.16 -14.93
C SER A 232 -7.49 -18.13 -16.41
N LEU A 233 -7.14 -17.05 -17.13
CA LEU A 233 -7.35 -16.95 -18.58
C LEU A 233 -6.53 -17.99 -19.37
N SER A 234 -5.39 -18.44 -18.83
CA SER A 234 -4.54 -19.46 -19.46
C SER A 234 -5.03 -20.90 -19.25
N LEU A 235 -5.99 -21.14 -18.35
CA LEU A 235 -6.48 -22.50 -18.00
C LEU A 235 -6.93 -23.36 -19.21
N PRO A 236 -7.69 -22.85 -20.21
CA PRO A 236 -8.11 -23.65 -21.36
C PRO A 236 -6.98 -23.96 -22.35
N MET A 237 -5.88 -23.20 -22.33
CA MET A 237 -4.73 -23.42 -23.22
C MET A 237 -3.87 -24.62 -22.82
N ARG A 238 -4.01 -25.10 -21.58
CA ARG A 238 -3.14 -26.13 -21.01
C ARG A 238 -3.46 -27.50 -21.58
N LYS A 239 -2.42 -28.29 -21.88
CA LYS A 239 -2.57 -29.68 -22.34
C LYS A 239 -3.38 -30.54 -21.37
N SER A 240 -3.17 -30.39 -20.06
CA SER A 240 -3.90 -31.16 -19.04
C SER A 240 -5.41 -30.94 -19.12
N THR A 241 -5.87 -29.69 -19.28
CA THR A 241 -7.30 -29.36 -19.44
C THR A 241 -7.85 -29.97 -20.73
N ARG A 242 -7.12 -29.85 -21.85
CA ARG A 242 -7.51 -30.42 -23.15
C ARG A 242 -7.65 -31.95 -23.09
N PHE A 243 -6.72 -32.64 -22.43
CA PHE A 243 -6.81 -34.09 -22.24
C PHE A 243 -8.01 -34.49 -21.37
N LYS A 244 -8.30 -33.75 -20.29
CA LYS A 244 -9.49 -34.00 -19.45
C LYS A 244 -10.78 -33.84 -20.26
N LEU A 245 -10.88 -32.80 -21.09
CA LEU A 245 -12.03 -32.59 -21.98
C LEU A 245 -12.18 -33.74 -22.99
N LEU A 246 -11.09 -34.15 -23.65
CA LEU A 246 -11.11 -35.27 -24.59
C LEU A 246 -11.50 -36.61 -23.93
N LEU A 247 -11.02 -36.85 -22.71
CA LEU A 247 -11.42 -38.02 -21.92
C LEU A 247 -12.91 -37.98 -21.57
N ALA A 248 -13.43 -36.82 -21.16
CA ALA A 248 -14.85 -36.65 -20.87
C ALA A 248 -15.72 -36.94 -22.10
N VAL A 249 -15.38 -36.35 -23.26
CA VAL A 249 -16.10 -36.60 -24.53
C VAL A 249 -16.08 -38.08 -24.91
N ARG A 250 -14.97 -38.79 -24.70
CA ARG A 250 -14.88 -40.23 -24.97
C ARG A 250 -15.72 -41.09 -24.02
N GLN A 251 -16.05 -40.60 -22.83
CA GLN A 251 -16.82 -41.33 -21.83
C GLN A 251 -18.34 -41.11 -21.95
N MET A 252 -18.78 -40.12 -22.74
CA MET A 252 -20.20 -39.82 -22.91
C MET A 252 -20.89 -40.89 -23.76
N LYS A 253 -22.12 -41.25 -23.37
CA LYS A 253 -23.00 -42.10 -24.16
C LYS A 253 -23.96 -41.23 -24.99
N GLU A 254 -24.50 -41.81 -26.05
CA GLU A 254 -25.50 -41.16 -26.89
C GLU A 254 -26.78 -40.88 -26.06
N GLY A 255 -27.18 -39.62 -25.96
CA GLY A 255 -28.33 -39.17 -25.16
C GLY A 255 -28.02 -38.58 -23.78
N ASP A 256 -26.75 -38.53 -23.35
CA ASP A 256 -26.37 -37.87 -22.10
C ASP A 256 -26.58 -36.34 -22.20
N GLU A 257 -27.33 -35.77 -21.26
CA GLU A 257 -27.53 -34.31 -21.18
C GLU A 257 -26.26 -33.64 -20.62
N VAL A 258 -25.61 -32.83 -21.47
CA VAL A 258 -24.33 -32.17 -21.13
C VAL A 258 -24.54 -30.85 -20.36
N TRP A 259 -25.71 -30.24 -20.51
CA TRP A 259 -26.01 -28.92 -19.99
C TRP A 259 -26.49 -29.00 -18.54
N VAL A 260 -25.78 -28.33 -17.63
CA VAL A 260 -26.17 -28.23 -16.21
C VAL A 260 -26.36 -26.75 -15.87
N GLU A 261 -27.62 -26.31 -15.87
CA GLU A 261 -28.02 -24.91 -15.70
C GLU A 261 -27.37 -24.25 -14.46
N GLU A 262 -27.40 -24.92 -13.30
CA GLU A 262 -26.84 -24.40 -12.05
C GLU A 262 -25.33 -24.15 -12.14
N GLU A 263 -24.58 -25.07 -12.74
CA GLU A 263 -23.12 -24.97 -12.91
C GLU A 263 -22.74 -23.83 -13.87
N VAL A 264 -23.56 -23.63 -14.91
CA VAL A 264 -23.42 -22.51 -15.86
C VAL A 264 -23.65 -21.18 -15.15
N TRP A 265 -24.77 -21.00 -14.45
CA TRP A 265 -25.05 -19.78 -13.70
C TRP A 265 -23.96 -19.47 -12.69
N ARG A 266 -23.50 -20.47 -11.95
CA ARG A 266 -22.41 -20.30 -10.98
C ARG A 266 -21.17 -19.72 -11.67
N MET A 267 -20.74 -20.32 -12.79
CA MET A 267 -19.58 -19.89 -13.57
C MET A 267 -19.72 -18.42 -14.04
N GLU A 268 -20.83 -18.10 -14.71
CA GLU A 268 -21.07 -16.76 -15.26
C GLU A 268 -21.06 -15.68 -14.16
N LEU A 269 -21.71 -15.97 -13.03
CA LEU A 269 -21.81 -15.04 -11.91
C LEU A 269 -20.46 -14.77 -11.25
N TYR A 270 -19.71 -15.83 -10.89
CA TYR A 270 -18.44 -15.59 -10.19
C TYR A 270 -17.40 -14.98 -11.14
N VAL A 271 -17.36 -15.35 -12.42
CA VAL A 271 -16.42 -14.76 -13.38
C VAL A 271 -16.72 -13.28 -13.57
N SER A 272 -17.99 -12.90 -13.76
CA SER A 272 -18.41 -11.50 -13.87
C SER A 272 -18.03 -10.68 -12.63
N ALA A 273 -18.30 -11.21 -11.43
CA ALA A 273 -17.88 -10.57 -10.18
C ALA A 273 -16.35 -10.40 -10.09
N GLY A 274 -15.58 -11.41 -10.52
CA GLY A 274 -14.12 -11.35 -10.55
C GLY A 274 -13.58 -10.26 -11.49
N ILE A 275 -14.17 -10.12 -12.68
CA ILE A 275 -13.81 -9.07 -13.65
C ILE A 275 -14.09 -7.68 -13.06
N MET A 276 -15.27 -7.50 -12.44
CA MET A 276 -15.64 -6.24 -11.80
C MET A 276 -14.70 -5.91 -10.63
N ALA A 277 -14.36 -6.89 -9.78
CA ALA A 277 -13.41 -6.72 -8.69
C ALA A 277 -12.04 -6.26 -9.20
N LEU A 278 -11.51 -6.90 -10.25
CA LEU A 278 -10.23 -6.52 -10.86
C LEU A 278 -10.27 -5.13 -11.48
N GLY A 279 -11.39 -4.74 -12.11
CA GLY A 279 -11.60 -3.39 -12.63
C GLY A 279 -11.52 -2.33 -11.53
N LEU A 280 -12.21 -2.57 -10.40
CA LEU A 280 -12.15 -1.68 -9.24
C LEU A 280 -10.75 -1.62 -8.63
N LEU A 281 -10.06 -2.75 -8.47
CA LEU A 281 -8.68 -2.79 -7.99
C LEU A 281 -7.71 -2.04 -8.91
N SER A 282 -7.92 -2.12 -10.23
CA SER A 282 -7.13 -1.39 -11.22
C SER A 282 -7.27 0.13 -11.05
N LEU A 283 -8.48 0.62 -10.77
CA LEU A 283 -8.72 2.03 -10.46
C LEU A 283 -7.98 2.48 -9.19
N LEU A 284 -7.97 1.65 -8.13
CA LEU A 284 -7.21 1.92 -6.91
C LEU A 284 -5.69 1.95 -7.17
N ALA A 285 -5.19 1.05 -8.02
CA ALA A 285 -3.79 0.99 -8.39
C ALA A 285 -3.36 2.22 -9.21
N VAL A 286 -4.15 2.64 -10.21
CA VAL A 286 -3.88 3.83 -11.03
C VAL A 286 -3.87 5.09 -10.18
N THR A 287 -4.83 5.25 -9.26
CA THR A 287 -4.87 6.40 -8.34
C THR A 287 -3.77 6.38 -7.27
N SER A 288 -3.02 5.28 -7.15
CA SER A 288 -1.84 5.19 -6.28
C SER A 288 -0.55 5.73 -6.95
N LEU A 289 -0.58 6.02 -8.26
CA LEU A 289 0.52 6.67 -8.97
C LEU A 289 0.65 8.13 -8.50
N PRO A 290 1.86 8.61 -8.15
CA PRO A 290 2.04 9.98 -7.65
C PRO A 290 1.51 11.07 -8.60
N SER A 291 1.62 10.87 -9.91
CA SER A 291 1.11 11.83 -10.90
C SER A 291 -0.40 12.01 -10.84
N VAL A 292 -1.15 10.93 -10.57
CA VAL A 292 -2.61 10.94 -10.44
C VAL A 292 -3.03 11.34 -9.04
N ALA A 293 -2.35 10.81 -8.00
CA ALA A 293 -2.65 11.14 -6.62
C ALA A 293 -2.48 12.65 -6.34
N ASN A 294 -1.48 13.28 -6.96
CA ASN A 294 -1.23 14.72 -6.80
C ASN A 294 -2.19 15.62 -7.60
N SER A 295 -2.95 15.07 -8.57
CA SER A 295 -3.94 15.83 -9.35
C SER A 295 -5.35 15.77 -8.78
N VAL A 296 -5.56 14.97 -7.73
CA VAL A 296 -6.87 14.66 -7.16
C VAL A 296 -6.95 15.28 -5.76
N ASN A 297 -8.09 15.90 -5.43
CA ASN A 297 -8.24 16.50 -4.10
C ASN A 297 -8.48 15.44 -3.02
N TRP A 298 -8.38 15.82 -1.74
CA TRP A 298 -8.50 14.86 -0.63
C TRP A 298 -9.87 14.16 -0.56
N ARG A 299 -10.96 14.82 -1.00
CA ARG A 299 -12.31 14.22 -0.99
C ARG A 299 -12.42 13.13 -2.04
N GLU A 300 -11.98 13.40 -3.26
CA GLU A 300 -11.94 12.45 -4.36
C GLU A 300 -11.00 11.28 -4.04
N PHE A 301 -9.80 11.56 -3.53
CA PHE A 301 -8.85 10.53 -3.13
C PHE A 301 -9.43 9.63 -2.05
N THR A 302 -10.08 10.21 -1.03
CA THR A 302 -10.75 9.45 0.04
C THR A 302 -11.91 8.63 -0.50
N PHE A 303 -12.71 9.16 -1.43
CA PHE A 303 -13.81 8.43 -2.05
C PHE A 303 -13.31 7.20 -2.81
N ILE A 304 -12.24 7.35 -3.61
CA ILE A 304 -11.65 6.24 -4.36
C ILE A 304 -11.01 5.23 -3.40
N GLN A 305 -10.07 5.67 -2.55
CA GLN A 305 -9.29 4.76 -1.70
C GLN A 305 -10.08 4.17 -0.53
N SER A 306 -11.24 4.74 -0.17
CA SER A 306 -12.12 4.18 0.86
C SER A 306 -13.38 3.55 0.26
N THR A 307 -14.25 4.31 -0.41
CA THR A 307 -15.58 3.81 -0.83
C THR A 307 -15.43 2.79 -1.95
N VAL A 308 -14.76 3.16 -3.04
CA VAL A 308 -14.47 2.24 -4.14
C VAL A 308 -13.60 1.08 -3.64
N GLY A 309 -12.71 1.35 -2.69
CA GLY A 309 -11.93 0.36 -1.97
C GLY A 309 -12.74 -0.75 -1.30
N TYR A 310 -13.74 -0.39 -0.49
CA TYR A 310 -14.66 -1.36 0.11
C TYR A 310 -15.56 -2.04 -0.94
N CYS A 311 -15.96 -1.35 -2.00
CA CYS A 311 -16.67 -1.99 -3.12
C CYS A 311 -15.82 -3.07 -3.78
N ALA A 312 -14.51 -2.83 -3.97
CA ALA A 312 -13.57 -3.82 -4.51
C ALA A 312 -13.45 -5.04 -3.58
N LEU A 313 -13.30 -4.81 -2.26
CA LEU A 313 -13.26 -5.90 -1.27
C LEU A 313 -14.56 -6.71 -1.26
N SER A 314 -15.72 -6.05 -1.28
CA SER A 314 -17.03 -6.70 -1.36
C SER A 314 -17.15 -7.54 -2.63
N MET A 315 -16.83 -6.98 -3.79
CA MET A 315 -16.94 -7.68 -5.07
C MET A 315 -15.98 -8.87 -5.15
N ALA A 316 -14.74 -8.74 -4.66
CA ALA A 316 -13.78 -9.85 -4.57
C ALA A 316 -14.27 -10.96 -3.61
N THR A 317 -14.89 -10.58 -2.50
CA THR A 317 -15.49 -11.52 -1.54
C THR A 317 -16.68 -12.26 -2.17
N VAL A 318 -17.55 -11.54 -2.87
CA VAL A 318 -18.70 -12.11 -3.62
C VAL A 318 -18.21 -13.06 -4.72
N HIS A 319 -17.18 -12.69 -5.47
CA HIS A 319 -16.53 -13.59 -6.44
C HIS A 319 -16.11 -14.93 -5.80
N THR A 320 -15.46 -14.89 -4.64
CA THR A 320 -15.03 -16.11 -3.93
C THR A 320 -16.21 -16.89 -3.33
N LEU A 321 -17.24 -16.22 -2.82
CA LEU A 321 -18.45 -16.86 -2.30
C LEU A 321 -19.24 -17.58 -3.40
N LEU A 322 -19.42 -16.93 -4.55
CA LEU A 322 -20.08 -17.52 -5.72
C LEU A 322 -19.28 -18.69 -6.30
N PHE A 323 -17.94 -18.60 -6.30
CA PHE A 323 -17.07 -19.72 -6.66
C PHE A 323 -17.23 -20.91 -5.70
N GLY A 324 -17.34 -20.63 -4.39
CA GLY A 324 -17.56 -21.64 -3.36
C GLY A 324 -18.92 -22.30 -3.46
N TRP A 325 -19.98 -21.53 -3.68
CA TRP A 325 -21.38 -21.99 -3.77
C TRP A 325 -21.69 -23.00 -2.65
N GLY A 326 -22.16 -24.21 -2.98
CA GLY A 326 -22.41 -25.30 -2.05
C GLY A 326 -21.17 -26.10 -1.61
N ARG A 327 -19.99 -25.89 -2.21
CA ARG A 327 -18.78 -26.71 -1.96
C ARG A 327 -18.24 -26.59 -0.53
N ALA A 328 -18.60 -25.54 0.19
CA ALA A 328 -18.23 -25.40 1.60
C ALA A 328 -18.92 -26.45 2.50
N PHE A 329 -20.10 -26.93 2.07
CA PHE A 329 -20.94 -27.85 2.83
C PHE A 329 -20.82 -29.30 2.37
N ASP A 330 -20.03 -29.56 1.33
CA ASP A 330 -19.76 -30.90 0.81
C ASP A 330 -18.63 -31.57 1.62
N PRO A 331 -18.90 -32.65 2.39
CA PRO A 331 -17.88 -33.35 3.16
C PRO A 331 -16.76 -33.92 2.30
N ALA A 332 -17.02 -34.23 1.02
CA ALA A 332 -16.02 -34.76 0.11
C ALA A 332 -14.88 -33.76 -0.17
N GLN A 333 -15.11 -32.46 0.05
CA GLN A 333 -14.10 -31.43 -0.14
C GLN A 333 -13.08 -31.33 1.02
N TYR A 334 -13.29 -32.04 2.13
CA TYR A 334 -12.44 -31.95 3.33
C TYR A 334 -11.36 -33.03 3.33
N HIS A 335 -10.41 -32.93 2.38
CA HIS A 335 -9.27 -33.85 2.29
C HIS A 335 -8.38 -33.71 3.54
N PHE A 336 -8.07 -34.83 4.22
CA PHE A 336 -7.35 -34.82 5.49
C PHE A 336 -7.97 -33.91 6.58
N LEU A 337 -9.30 -33.78 6.58
CA LEU A 337 -10.04 -32.84 7.44
C LEU A 337 -9.68 -31.36 7.23
N LEU A 338 -8.89 -31.05 6.20
CA LEU A 338 -8.52 -29.68 5.86
C LEU A 338 -9.64 -29.05 5.01
N PRO A 339 -10.21 -27.91 5.43
CA PRO A 339 -11.25 -27.24 4.65
C PRO A 339 -10.73 -26.76 3.28
N PRO A 340 -11.61 -26.53 2.31
CA PRO A 340 -11.25 -25.84 1.09
C PRO A 340 -10.62 -24.46 1.39
N THR A 341 -9.56 -24.12 0.68
CA THR A 341 -8.76 -22.91 0.94
C THR A 341 -9.57 -21.62 0.92
N PHE A 342 -10.58 -21.54 0.06
CA PHE A 342 -11.46 -20.37 -0.02
C PHE A 342 -12.21 -20.10 1.29
N VAL A 343 -12.54 -21.14 2.07
CA VAL A 343 -13.22 -20.99 3.38
C VAL A 343 -12.31 -20.27 4.37
N LEU A 344 -11.02 -20.64 4.40
CA LEU A 344 -10.02 -19.99 5.26
C LEU A 344 -9.79 -18.53 4.85
N VAL A 345 -9.71 -18.28 3.54
CA VAL A 345 -9.44 -16.96 2.98
C VAL A 345 -10.58 -15.97 3.24
N LEU A 346 -11.84 -16.44 3.22
CA LEU A 346 -13.02 -15.59 3.41
C LEU A 346 -13.15 -15.01 4.84
N VAL A 347 -12.47 -15.57 5.84
CA VAL A 347 -12.58 -15.12 7.24
C VAL A 347 -12.23 -13.63 7.39
N LEU A 348 -11.06 -13.21 6.91
CA LEU A 348 -10.58 -11.84 7.10
C LEU A 348 -11.39 -10.78 6.31
N PRO A 349 -11.71 -10.98 5.01
CA PRO A 349 -12.62 -10.11 4.28
C PRO A 349 -13.99 -9.98 4.95
N CYS A 350 -14.58 -11.09 5.41
CA CYS A 350 -15.87 -11.06 6.11
C CYS A 350 -15.79 -10.25 7.40
N VAL A 351 -14.74 -10.43 8.21
CA VAL A 351 -14.51 -9.60 9.41
C VAL A 351 -14.37 -8.12 9.06
N ALA A 352 -13.65 -7.78 7.98
CA ALA A 352 -13.49 -6.41 7.55
C ALA A 352 -14.82 -5.79 7.07
N LEU A 353 -15.63 -6.53 6.31
CA LEU A 353 -16.93 -6.07 5.82
C LEU A 353 -17.95 -5.93 6.96
N LEU A 354 -18.04 -6.92 7.85
CA LEU A 354 -18.92 -6.86 9.03
C LEU A 354 -18.52 -5.73 9.98
N GLY A 355 -17.21 -5.56 10.22
CA GLY A 355 -16.70 -4.44 11.01
C GLY A 355 -17.01 -3.09 10.38
N ARG A 356 -16.96 -2.99 9.05
CA ARG A 356 -17.38 -1.77 8.33
C ARG A 356 -18.88 -1.52 8.50
N LEU A 357 -19.72 -2.54 8.36
CA LEU A 357 -21.17 -2.41 8.57
C LEU A 357 -21.49 -1.97 10.01
N ALA A 358 -20.81 -2.55 11.01
CA ALA A 358 -20.97 -2.15 12.41
C ALA A 358 -20.62 -0.67 12.65
N LEU A 359 -19.58 -0.15 11.99
CA LEU A 359 -19.23 1.27 12.07
C LEU A 359 -20.19 2.20 11.30
N CYS A 360 -20.96 1.66 10.34
CA CYS A 360 -21.97 2.40 9.59
C CYS A 360 -23.32 2.50 10.34
N VAL A 361 -23.52 1.72 11.41
CA VAL A 361 -24.73 1.81 12.23
C VAL A 361 -24.87 3.23 12.77
N PRO A 362 -26.05 3.91 12.64
CA PRO A 362 -26.19 5.34 12.92
C PRO A 362 -25.65 5.77 14.29
N CYS A 363 -25.91 5.00 15.36
CA CYS A 363 -25.45 5.33 16.71
C CYS A 363 -23.92 5.33 16.84
N VAL A 364 -23.24 4.39 16.16
CA VAL A 364 -21.78 4.27 16.16
C VAL A 364 -21.17 5.33 15.24
N ALA A 365 -21.74 5.51 14.05
CA ALA A 365 -21.27 6.46 13.05
C ALA A 365 -21.32 7.91 13.57
N LEU A 366 -22.44 8.31 14.19
CA LEU A 366 -22.60 9.65 14.77
C LEU A 366 -21.57 9.90 15.88
N ARG A 367 -21.38 8.93 16.78
CA ARG A 367 -20.39 9.04 17.86
C ARG A 367 -18.97 9.14 17.34
N LEU A 368 -18.61 8.32 16.35
CA LEU A 368 -17.30 8.37 15.70
C LEU A 368 -17.08 9.70 14.98
N GLN A 369 -18.11 10.24 14.32
CA GLN A 369 -18.06 11.54 13.67
C GLN A 369 -17.85 12.68 14.68
N GLN A 370 -18.52 12.63 15.84
CA GLN A 370 -18.30 13.58 16.93
C GLN A 370 -16.86 13.54 17.44
N ILE A 371 -16.31 12.34 17.70
CA ILE A 371 -14.90 12.17 18.12
C ILE A 371 -13.94 12.75 17.07
N ARG A 372 -14.18 12.46 15.79
CA ARG A 372 -13.36 13.00 14.69
C ARG A 372 -13.47 14.51 14.53
N ARG A 373 -14.59 15.10 14.92
CA ARG A 373 -14.80 16.56 15.03
C ARG A 373 -14.19 17.18 16.29
N GLY A 374 -13.63 16.39 17.20
CA GLY A 374 -12.93 16.88 18.40
C GLY A 374 -13.67 16.64 19.73
N TRP A 375 -14.70 15.80 19.75
CA TRP A 375 -15.36 15.41 21.00
C TRP A 375 -14.43 14.56 21.88
N GLU A 376 -14.43 14.84 23.18
CA GLU A 376 -13.64 14.15 24.20
C GLU A 376 -14.50 13.76 25.40
N LYS A 377 -14.46 12.48 25.79
CA LYS A 377 -15.29 11.93 26.88
C LYS A 377 -15.03 12.59 28.25
N THR A 378 -13.82 13.08 28.48
CA THR A 378 -13.33 13.58 29.78
C THR A 378 -13.21 15.11 29.89
N ARG A 379 -13.36 15.87 28.80
CA ARG A 379 -13.37 17.34 28.84
C ARG A 379 -14.73 17.88 28.41
N HIS A 380 -15.44 18.51 29.33
CA HIS A 380 -16.67 19.28 29.09
C HIS A 380 -16.44 20.58 28.29
N LEU A 381 -15.64 20.56 27.22
CA LEU A 381 -15.63 21.65 26.23
C LEU A 381 -16.57 21.25 25.10
N ARG A 382 -17.86 21.49 25.35
CA ARG A 382 -18.92 21.28 24.38
C ARG A 382 -18.86 22.47 23.41
N PHE A 383 -18.08 22.36 22.33
CA PHE A 383 -18.16 23.31 21.22
C PHE A 383 -19.55 23.16 20.58
N ARG A 384 -20.53 23.95 21.05
CA ARG A 384 -21.82 24.10 20.38
C ARG A 384 -21.58 24.89 19.10
N LEU A 385 -21.99 24.33 17.97
CA LEU A 385 -22.31 25.14 16.80
C LEU A 385 -23.45 26.09 17.22
N PRO A 386 -23.49 27.34 16.71
CA PRO A 386 -24.62 28.22 16.97
C PRO A 386 -25.90 27.48 16.57
N GLU A 387 -26.83 27.33 17.52
CA GLU A 387 -28.16 26.84 17.18
C GLU A 387 -28.76 27.88 16.21
N ASP A 388 -29.23 27.41 15.05
CA ASP A 388 -30.07 28.20 14.16
C ASP A 388 -31.23 28.76 14.98
N ASN A 389 -31.19 30.05 15.26
CA ASN A 389 -32.25 30.85 15.88
C ASN A 389 -33.44 31.02 14.91
N CYS A 390 -33.79 29.97 14.18
CA CYS A 390 -34.98 29.88 13.35
C CYS A 390 -36.10 29.23 14.16
N ARG A 391 -36.74 30.03 15.01
CA ARG A 391 -38.21 30.09 15.08
C ARG A 391 -38.71 31.18 16.02
N ASN A 392 -39.56 32.01 15.43
CA ASN A 392 -40.63 32.82 16.03
C ASN A 392 -40.27 34.23 16.49
N THR A 393 -40.21 35.13 15.51
CA THR A 393 -41.14 36.27 15.45
C THR A 393 -41.51 36.51 13.99
N LEU A 394 -42.70 36.02 13.59
CA LEU A 394 -43.52 36.73 12.62
C LEU A 394 -43.77 38.11 13.22
N ASP A 395 -43.38 39.17 12.51
CA ASP A 395 -44.23 40.33 12.22
C ASP A 395 -43.44 41.36 11.41
N ASP A 396 -44.08 41.79 10.32
CA ASP A 396 -43.89 43.02 9.55
C ASP A 396 -42.47 43.56 9.30
N VAL A 397 -41.99 43.37 8.07
CA VAL A 397 -41.32 44.48 7.35
C VAL A 397 -41.75 44.50 5.88
N SER A 398 -42.61 45.47 5.61
CA SER A 398 -42.88 46.11 4.33
C SER A 398 -41.63 46.71 3.66
N ASN A 399 -41.62 46.68 2.32
CA ASN A 399 -41.04 47.67 1.41
C ASN A 399 -39.55 48.04 1.55
N VAL A 400 -38.72 47.58 0.61
CA VAL A 400 -38.10 48.30 -0.53
C VAL A 400 -37.08 47.39 -1.19
#